data_AF-A0A819JYR2-F1
#
_entry.id   AF-A0A819JYR2-F1
#
_cell.length_a   1.000
_cell.length_b   1.000
_cell.length_c   1.000
_cell.angle_alpha   90.00
_cell.angle_beta   90.00
_cell.angle_gamma   90.00
#
_symmetry.space_group_name_H-M   'P 1'
#
loop_
_entity.id
_entity.type
_entity.pdbx_description
1 polymer ?
#
loop_
_entity_poly.entity_id
_entity_poly.type
_entity_poly.pdbx_seq_one_letter_code
_entity_poly.pdbx_strand_id
1 'polypeptide(L)'
;LLNAIDWLLCYIVDKSIRKLEQLTATKDLSSFDLKNTAQVYHLRTLAIIYIQRTSIIRFSQLLNLNNDIDDNCKIVLEKLLLVHILKLFEEYLTLLYEGHYIQNNEINQWIQTRLLDLCYELRHDLVSLVDVFAPPDHILNSVLGINNGQVYKAINNMIHSNKQTFLTPLWLSKDLFERSKL
;
A
#
# COMPACT_ATOMS: atom_id res chain seq x y z
N LEU A 1 18.73 0.97 -6.77
CA LEU A 1 17.34 1.35 -6.44
C LEU A 1 17.27 2.57 -5.52
N LEU A 2 18.01 2.63 -4.40
CA LEU A 2 18.06 3.84 -3.56
C LEU A 2 18.47 5.10 -4.34
N ASN A 3 19.55 5.04 -5.12
CA ASN A 3 19.99 6.15 -5.97
C ASN A 3 18.92 6.61 -6.97
N ALA A 4 18.05 5.71 -7.42
CA ALA A 4 16.98 6.03 -8.35
C ALA A 4 15.83 6.76 -7.63
N ILE A 5 15.53 6.40 -6.37
CA ILE A 5 14.59 7.15 -5.52
C ILE A 5 15.16 8.53 -5.17
N ASP A 6 16.45 8.61 -4.89
CA ASP A 6 17.15 9.88 -4.61
C ASP A 6 17.07 10.81 -5.83
N TRP A 7 17.32 10.26 -7.01
CA TRP A 7 17.15 10.98 -8.27
C TRP A 7 15.71 11.45 -8.46
N LEU A 8 14.72 10.57 -8.22
CA LEU A 8 13.30 10.90 -8.34
C LEU A 8 12.91 12.04 -7.39
N LEU A 9 13.39 12.01 -6.15
CA LEU A 9 13.17 13.07 -5.19
C LEU A 9 13.75 14.40 -5.68
N CYS A 10 15.01 14.40 -6.14
CA CYS A 10 15.64 15.61 -6.70
C CYS A 10 14.87 16.15 -7.90
N TYR A 11 14.43 15.27 -8.80
CA TYR A 11 13.64 15.65 -9.97
C TYR A 11 12.31 16.31 -9.57
N ILE A 12 11.60 15.76 -8.59
CA ILE A 12 10.32 16.32 -8.13
C ILE A 12 10.50 17.61 -7.33
N VAL A 13 11.61 17.76 -6.59
CA VAL A 13 11.98 19.03 -5.96
C VAL A 13 12.17 20.11 -7.03
N ASP A 14 12.99 19.86 -8.05
CA ASP A 14 13.24 20.81 -9.14
C ASP A 14 11.95 21.17 -9.88
N LYS A 15 11.14 20.16 -10.24
CA LYS A 15 9.84 20.34 -10.89
C LYS A 15 8.88 21.19 -10.04
N SER A 16 8.90 21.02 -8.71
CA SER A 16 8.06 21.78 -7.78
C SER A 16 8.52 23.23 -7.65
N ILE A 17 9.84 23.46 -7.57
CA ILE A 17 10.43 24.80 -7.49
C ILE A 17 10.12 25.58 -8.77
N ARG A 18 10.35 25.02 -9.95
CA ARG A 18 10.01 25.67 -11.23
C ARG A 18 8.54 26.07 -11.32
N LYS A 19 7.64 25.22 -10.81
CA LYS A 19 6.21 25.55 -10.78
C LYS A 19 5.91 26.74 -9.86
N LEU A 20 6.54 26.78 -8.69
CA LEU A 20 6.39 27.91 -7.77
C LEU A 20 6.94 29.20 -8.39
N GLU A 21 8.11 29.15 -9.03
CA GLU A 21 8.71 30.29 -9.73
C GLU A 21 7.79 30.84 -10.84
N GLN A 22 7.21 29.96 -11.66
CA GLN A 22 6.23 30.34 -12.68
C GLN A 22 5.00 31.03 -12.08
N LEU A 23 4.48 30.52 -10.97
CA LEU A 23 3.32 31.11 -10.31
C LEU A 23 3.67 32.45 -9.66
N THR A 24 4.86 32.59 -9.06
CA THR A 24 5.32 33.87 -8.48
C THR A 24 5.53 34.97 -9.51
N ALA A 25 5.82 34.61 -10.78
CA ALA A 25 5.91 35.57 -11.86
C ALA A 25 4.54 36.18 -12.26
N THR A 26 3.44 35.58 -11.80
CA THR A 26 2.07 36.09 -12.03
C THR A 26 1.73 37.09 -10.94
N LYS A 27 1.44 38.35 -11.31
CA LYS A 27 1.33 39.49 -10.36
C LYS A 27 0.14 39.44 -9.39
N ASP A 28 -0.84 38.57 -9.63
CA ASP A 28 -2.15 38.63 -8.94
C ASP A 28 -2.37 37.53 -7.88
N LEU A 29 -1.35 36.73 -7.54
CA LEU A 29 -1.50 35.61 -6.60
C LEU A 29 -0.87 35.93 -5.24
N SER A 30 -1.65 35.78 -4.17
CA SER A 30 -1.11 35.84 -2.81
C SER A 30 -0.25 34.61 -2.50
N SER A 31 0.61 34.69 -1.47
CA SER A 31 1.42 33.54 -1.02
C SER A 31 0.56 32.29 -0.72
N PHE A 32 -0.67 32.49 -0.26
CA PHE A 32 -1.62 31.40 -0.01
C PHE A 32 -2.10 30.77 -1.33
N ASP A 33 -2.49 31.59 -2.30
CA ASP A 33 -3.00 31.12 -3.60
C ASP A 33 -1.92 30.40 -4.42
N LEU A 34 -0.67 30.87 -4.32
CA LEU A 34 0.50 30.22 -4.93
C LEU A 34 0.68 28.79 -4.41
N LYS A 35 0.66 28.63 -3.08
CA LYS A 35 0.81 27.31 -2.44
C LYS A 35 -0.36 26.40 -2.78
N ASN A 36 -1.59 26.91 -2.74
CA ASN A 36 -2.78 26.13 -3.06
C ASN A 36 -2.74 25.63 -4.52
N THR A 37 -2.36 26.50 -5.46
CA THR A 37 -2.29 26.15 -6.89
C THR A 37 -1.18 25.12 -7.18
N ALA A 38 -0.05 25.21 -6.47
CA ALA A 38 1.05 24.25 -6.61
C ALA A 38 0.83 22.93 -5.83
N GLN A 39 -0.20 22.84 -4.99
CA GLN A 39 -0.29 21.78 -3.98
C GLN A 39 -0.53 20.39 -4.57
N VAL A 40 -1.54 20.23 -5.42
CA VAL A 40 -2.10 18.92 -5.80
C VAL A 40 -1.08 18.03 -6.51
N TYR A 41 -0.41 18.56 -7.54
CA TYR A 41 0.47 17.76 -8.41
C TYR A 41 1.96 17.89 -8.10
N HIS A 42 2.37 18.89 -7.32
CA HIS A 42 3.78 19.15 -7.02
C HIS A 42 4.09 18.94 -5.54
N LEU A 43 3.60 19.82 -4.66
CA LEU A 43 3.98 19.80 -3.24
C LEU A 43 3.50 18.55 -2.50
N ARG A 44 2.29 18.07 -2.80
CA ARG A 44 1.76 16.82 -2.24
C ARG A 44 2.59 15.62 -2.70
N THR A 45 2.84 15.50 -4.01
CA THR A 45 3.65 14.42 -4.59
C THR A 45 5.05 14.41 -4.00
N LEU A 46 5.68 15.58 -3.85
CA LEU A 46 6.98 15.74 -3.20
C LEU A 46 6.96 15.22 -1.76
N ALA A 47 5.96 15.61 -0.97
CA ALA A 47 5.86 15.17 0.43
C ALA A 47 5.70 13.65 0.55
N ILE A 48 4.88 13.04 -0.31
CA ILE A 48 4.67 11.58 -0.33
C ILE A 48 5.98 10.85 -0.67
N ILE A 49 6.67 11.24 -1.76
CA ILE A 49 7.93 10.63 -2.19
C ILE A 49 9.00 10.77 -1.10
N TYR A 50 9.07 11.93 -0.43
CA TYR A 50 10.00 12.16 0.66
C TYR A 50 9.77 11.22 1.86
N ILE A 51 8.51 11.04 2.28
CA ILE A 51 8.15 10.14 3.37
C ILE A 51 8.44 8.68 2.99
N GLN A 52 8.11 8.27 1.77
CA GLN A 52 8.38 6.92 1.27
C GLN A 52 9.89 6.64 1.23
N ARG A 53 10.71 7.55 0.68
CA ARG A 53 12.17 7.46 0.70
C ARG A 53 12.70 7.32 2.14
N THR A 54 12.21 8.15 3.04
CA THR A 54 12.63 8.15 4.45
C THR A 54 12.30 6.81 5.10
N SER A 55 11.11 6.25 4.84
CA SER A 55 10.68 4.95 5.33
C SER A 55 11.60 3.83 4.84
N ILE A 56 11.98 3.84 3.56
CA ILE A 56 12.90 2.86 2.96
C ILE A 56 14.29 2.93 3.59
N ILE A 57 14.82 4.15 3.79
CA ILE A 57 16.14 4.33 4.43
C ILE A 57 16.11 3.85 5.87
N ARG A 58 15.06 4.18 6.63
CA ARG A 58 14.90 3.73 8.01
C ARG A 58 14.79 2.21 8.09
N PHE A 59 14.03 1.59 7.19
CA PHE A 59 13.93 0.13 7.11
C PHE A 59 15.31 -0.50 6.85
N SER A 60 16.04 -0.01 5.85
CA SER A 60 17.38 -0.52 5.51
C SER A 60 18.39 -0.32 6.65
N GLN A 61 18.34 0.81 7.35
CA GLN A 61 19.17 1.06 8.53
C GLN A 61 18.87 0.07 9.66
N LEU A 62 17.59 -0.21 9.94
CA LEU A 62 17.20 -1.17 10.97
C LEU A 62 17.70 -2.60 10.65
N LEU A 63 17.62 -3.02 9.38
CA LEU A 63 18.15 -4.33 8.96
C LEU A 63 19.68 -4.44 9.06
N ASN A 64 20.40 -3.34 8.92
CA ASN A 64 21.86 -3.33 8.91
C ASN A 64 22.48 -3.08 10.29
N LEU A 65 21.78 -2.36 11.18
CA LEU A 65 22.29 -2.02 12.51
C LEU A 65 21.96 -3.06 13.58
N ASN A 66 20.88 -3.82 13.39
CA ASN A 66 20.44 -4.82 14.36
C ASN A 66 21.13 -6.16 14.11
N ASN A 67 22.20 -6.43 14.84
CA ASN A 67 22.92 -7.71 14.79
C ASN A 67 22.14 -8.87 15.44
N ASP A 68 21.05 -8.57 16.15
CA ASP A 68 20.21 -9.57 16.83
C ASP A 68 19.19 -10.23 15.89
N ILE A 69 19.08 -9.79 14.64
CA ILE A 69 18.16 -10.35 13.66
C ILE A 69 18.80 -11.61 13.04
N ASP A 70 18.09 -12.74 13.14
CA ASP A 70 18.48 -13.98 12.47
C ASP A 70 18.64 -13.78 10.95
N ASP A 71 19.65 -14.42 10.36
CA ASP A 71 19.98 -14.25 8.95
C ASP A 71 18.79 -14.62 8.03
N ASN A 72 18.02 -15.64 8.38
CA ASN A 72 16.85 -16.01 7.58
C ASN A 72 15.76 -14.95 7.67
N CYS A 73 15.50 -14.41 8.87
CA CYS A 73 14.56 -13.31 9.06
C CYS A 73 15.00 -12.07 8.27
N LYS A 74 16.30 -11.75 8.28
CA LYS A 74 16.85 -10.64 7.52
C LYS A 74 16.60 -10.78 6.02
N ILE A 75 16.83 -11.97 5.45
CA ILE A 75 16.56 -12.26 4.04
C ILE A 75 15.09 -12.03 3.68
N VAL A 76 14.15 -12.51 4.51
CA VAL A 76 12.71 -12.32 4.27
C VAL A 76 12.34 -10.83 4.33
N LEU A 77 12.86 -10.09 5.30
CA LEU A 77 12.60 -8.66 5.44
C LEU A 77 13.23 -7.84 4.30
N GLU A 78 14.41 -8.23 3.81
CA GLU A 78 15.03 -7.61 2.63
C GLU A 78 14.19 -7.82 1.36
N LYS A 79 13.63 -9.02 1.17
CA LYS A 79 12.68 -9.30 0.07
C LYS A 79 11.43 -8.44 0.19
N LEU A 80 10.88 -8.27 1.40
CA LEU A 80 9.71 -7.42 1.64
C LEU A 80 10.01 -5.94 1.35
N LEU A 81 11.19 -5.46 1.76
CA LEU A 81 11.68 -4.12 1.41
C LEU A 81 11.82 -3.95 -0.11
N LEU A 82 12.35 -4.96 -0.80
CA LEU A 82 12.51 -4.92 -2.26
C LEU A 82 11.16 -4.89 -2.98
N VAL A 83 10.17 -5.67 -2.53
CA VAL A 83 8.78 -5.61 -3.04
C VAL A 83 8.21 -4.20 -2.87
N HIS A 84 8.38 -3.59 -1.70
CA HIS A 84 7.91 -2.22 -1.45
C HIS A 84 8.58 -1.20 -2.39
N ILE A 85 9.90 -1.29 -2.57
CA ILE A 85 10.65 -0.42 -3.46
C ILE A 85 10.19 -0.60 -4.91
N LEU A 86 10.06 -1.83 -5.40
CA LEU A 86 9.62 -2.09 -6.78
C LEU A 86 8.20 -1.61 -7.03
N LYS A 87 7.30 -1.74 -6.05
CA LYS A 87 5.93 -1.20 -6.16
C LYS A 87 5.93 0.32 -6.26
N LEU A 88 6.80 0.97 -5.50
CA LEU A 88 7.01 2.42 -5.60
C LEU A 88 7.55 2.83 -6.98
N PHE A 89 8.47 2.05 -7.55
CA PHE A 89 8.94 2.29 -8.91
C PHE A 89 7.81 2.18 -9.92
N GLU A 90 6.98 1.14 -9.83
CA GLU A 90 5.80 0.95 -10.69
C GLU A 90 4.85 2.15 -10.63
N GLU A 91 4.62 2.72 -9.43
CA GLU A 91 3.78 3.91 -9.23
C GLU A 91 4.36 5.17 -9.89
N TYR A 92 5.68 5.35 -9.85
CA TYR A 92 6.35 6.56 -10.35
C TYR A 92 7.05 6.39 -11.71
N LEU A 93 6.77 5.32 -12.45
CA LEU A 93 7.32 5.08 -13.78
C LEU A 93 7.15 6.30 -14.70
N THR A 94 5.96 6.91 -14.72
CA THR A 94 5.67 8.08 -15.55
C THR A 94 6.64 9.23 -15.28
N LEU A 95 6.96 9.51 -14.01
CA LEU A 95 7.87 10.58 -13.63
C LEU A 95 9.32 10.27 -13.99
N LEU A 96 9.71 8.99 -13.88
CA LEU A 96 11.04 8.51 -14.25
C LEU A 96 11.27 8.58 -15.76
N TYR A 97 10.24 8.31 -16.56
CA TYR A 97 10.25 8.52 -18.01
C TYR A 97 10.26 10.00 -18.37
N GLU A 98 9.41 10.81 -17.71
CA GLU A 98 9.31 12.25 -17.97
C GLU A 98 10.64 12.98 -17.73
N GLY A 99 11.35 12.65 -16.65
CA GLY A 99 12.67 13.20 -16.39
C GLY A 99 13.82 12.43 -17.05
N HIS A 100 13.52 11.52 -17.99
CA HIS A 100 14.51 10.80 -18.83
C HIS A 100 15.51 9.94 -18.06
N TYR A 101 15.19 9.52 -16.83
CA TYR A 101 16.00 8.57 -16.05
C TYR A 101 15.87 7.16 -16.62
N ILE A 102 14.65 6.78 -17.00
CA ILE A 102 14.36 5.53 -17.70
C ILE A 102 14.12 5.87 -19.16
N GLN A 103 14.86 5.23 -20.06
CA GLN A 103 14.68 5.38 -21.51
C GLN A 103 14.34 4.04 -22.19
N ASN A 104 14.65 2.92 -21.53
CA ASN A 104 14.35 1.59 -22.04
C ASN A 104 12.94 1.16 -21.61
N ASN A 105 12.15 0.65 -22.56
CA ASN A 105 10.80 0.12 -22.32
C ASN A 105 10.81 -1.26 -21.66
N GLU A 106 11.92 -2.00 -21.72
CA GLU A 106 12.07 -3.32 -21.10
C GLU A 106 12.04 -3.24 -19.56
N ILE A 107 12.33 -2.08 -18.98
CA ILE A 107 12.37 -1.89 -17.53
C ILE A 107 10.99 -2.12 -16.90
N ASN A 108 9.90 -1.77 -17.59
CA ASN A 108 8.54 -2.02 -17.10
C ASN A 108 8.27 -3.53 -16.95
N GLN A 109 8.63 -4.31 -17.98
CA GLN A 109 8.47 -5.76 -17.97
C GLN A 109 9.37 -6.41 -16.93
N TRP A 110 10.59 -5.88 -16.76
CA TRP A 110 11.52 -6.35 -15.74
C TRP A 110 10.98 -6.12 -14.32
N ILE A 111 10.45 -4.94 -14.02
CA ILE A 111 9.85 -4.64 -12.70
C ILE A 111 8.69 -5.58 -12.41
N GLN A 112 7.77 -5.76 -13.37
CA GLN A 112 6.61 -6.63 -13.21
C GLN A 112 7.00 -8.10 -12.98
N THR A 113 7.91 -8.62 -13.80
CA THR A 113 8.42 -9.98 -13.65
C THR A 113 9.10 -10.16 -12.29
N ARG A 114 9.99 -9.23 -11.92
CA ARG A 114 10.72 -9.32 -10.64
C ARG A 114 9.79 -9.22 -9.43
N LEU A 115 8.74 -8.41 -9.51
CA LEU A 115 7.73 -8.30 -8.46
C LEU A 115 6.98 -9.63 -8.27
N LEU A 116 6.58 -10.28 -9.36
CA LEU A 116 5.92 -11.60 -9.32
C LEU A 116 6.84 -12.68 -8.75
N ASP A 117 8.10 -12.70 -9.17
CA ASP A 117 9.10 -13.64 -8.65
C ASP A 117 9.26 -13.48 -7.13
N LEU A 118 9.39 -12.25 -6.64
CA LEU A 118 9.51 -11.98 -5.20
C LEU A 118 8.25 -12.37 -4.43
N CYS A 119 7.06 -12.14 -5.00
CA CYS A 119 5.81 -12.60 -4.40
C CYS A 119 5.75 -14.13 -4.30
N TYR A 120 6.26 -14.84 -5.32
CA TYR A 120 6.34 -16.30 -5.29
C TYR A 120 7.34 -16.78 -4.24
N GLU A 121 8.52 -16.17 -4.15
CA GLU A 121 9.53 -16.48 -3.14
C GLU A 121 9.02 -16.23 -1.71
N LEU A 122 8.31 -15.12 -1.47
CA LEU A 122 7.79 -14.76 -0.15
C LEU A 122 6.60 -15.61 0.28
N ARG A 123 5.93 -16.31 -0.65
CA ARG A 123 4.69 -17.05 -0.40
C ARG A 123 4.79 -18.01 0.78
N HIS A 124 5.95 -18.66 0.94
CA HIS A 124 6.18 -19.63 2.01
C HIS A 124 6.25 -19.00 3.40
N ASP A 125 6.66 -17.73 3.49
CA ASP A 125 6.86 -17.01 4.75
C ASP A 125 5.67 -16.09 5.10
N LEU A 126 4.71 -15.90 4.18
CA LEU A 126 3.59 -14.95 4.33
C LEU A 126 2.74 -15.21 5.58
N VAL A 127 2.44 -16.47 5.89
CA VAL A 127 1.62 -16.81 7.06
C VAL A 127 2.37 -16.41 8.33
N SER A 128 3.62 -16.84 8.46
CA SER A 128 4.48 -16.47 9.60
C SER A 128 4.66 -14.96 9.73
N LEU A 129 4.82 -14.23 8.62
CA LEU A 129 4.93 -12.76 8.62
C LEU A 129 3.67 -12.09 9.15
N VAL A 130 2.49 -12.55 8.72
CA VAL A 130 1.21 -12.00 9.19
C VAL A 130 0.96 -12.36 10.65
N ASP A 131 1.29 -13.58 11.06
CA ASP A 131 1.11 -14.07 12.42
C ASP A 131 1.89 -13.24 13.46
N VAL A 132 3.07 -12.72 13.10
CA VAL A 132 3.86 -11.82 13.97
C VAL A 132 3.10 -10.53 14.30
N PHE A 133 2.26 -10.04 13.38
CA PHE A 133 1.45 -8.83 13.59
C PHE A 133 0.01 -9.13 14.03
N ALA A 134 -0.43 -10.39 13.95
CA ALA A 134 -1.80 -10.77 14.22
C ALA A 134 -2.13 -10.57 15.71
N PRO A 135 -3.09 -9.70 16.06
CA PRO A 135 -3.54 -9.60 17.43
C PRO A 135 -4.38 -10.85 17.78
N PRO A 136 -4.59 -11.14 19.07
CA PRO A 136 -5.47 -12.22 19.50
C PRO A 136 -6.86 -12.15 18.85
N ASP A 137 -7.48 -13.30 18.59
CA ASP A 137 -8.77 -13.41 17.87
C ASP A 137 -9.88 -12.51 18.44
N HIS A 138 -9.89 -12.27 19.75
CA HIS A 138 -10.88 -11.40 20.41
C HIS A 138 -10.71 -9.92 20.06
N ILE A 139 -9.48 -9.48 19.77
CA ILE A 139 -9.17 -8.13 19.29
C ILE A 139 -9.42 -8.05 17.78
N LEU A 140 -8.97 -9.08 17.04
CA LEU A 140 -9.14 -9.13 15.59
C LEU A 140 -10.62 -9.13 15.19
N ASN A 141 -11.47 -9.79 15.99
CA ASN A 141 -12.92 -9.87 15.82
C ASN A 141 -13.34 -10.20 14.37
N SER A 142 -12.55 -11.05 13.72
CA SER A 142 -12.73 -11.43 12.32
C SER A 142 -12.87 -12.94 12.22
N VAL A 143 -14.00 -13.38 11.67
CA VAL A 143 -14.30 -14.80 11.46
C VAL A 143 -13.42 -15.40 10.36
N LEU A 144 -12.97 -14.58 9.41
CA LEU A 144 -12.07 -14.98 8.32
C LEU A 144 -10.61 -15.05 8.77
N GLY A 145 -10.24 -14.26 9.78
CA GLY A 145 -8.87 -14.17 10.30
C GLY A 145 -8.61 -15.07 11.51
N ILE A 146 -9.42 -16.10 11.72
CA ILE A 146 -9.28 -16.95 12.91
C ILE A 146 -7.94 -17.71 12.89
N ASN A 147 -7.18 -17.63 13.98
CA ASN A 147 -5.84 -18.21 14.06
C ASN A 147 -5.81 -19.72 13.78
N ASN A 148 -6.86 -20.46 14.19
CA ASN A 148 -6.92 -21.91 14.01
C ASN A 148 -7.19 -22.39 12.56
N GLY A 149 -7.37 -21.47 11.61
CA GLY A 149 -7.64 -21.79 10.20
C GLY A 149 -8.99 -22.46 9.93
N GLN A 150 -9.84 -22.69 10.94
CA GLN A 150 -11.16 -23.33 10.80
C GLN A 150 -12.24 -22.32 10.39
N VAL A 151 -11.97 -21.55 9.33
CA VAL A 151 -12.78 -20.42 8.87
C VAL A 151 -14.25 -20.82 8.67
N TYR A 152 -14.52 -21.91 7.96
CA TYR A 152 -15.90 -22.35 7.70
C TYR A 152 -16.68 -22.71 8.97
N LYS A 153 -16.01 -23.35 9.94
CA LYS A 153 -16.62 -23.69 11.21
C LYS A 153 -16.90 -22.44 12.03
N ALA A 154 -15.98 -21.48 12.04
CA ALA A 154 -16.15 -20.20 12.70
C ALA A 154 -17.32 -19.40 12.09
N ILE A 155 -17.42 -19.36 10.76
CA ILE A 155 -18.56 -18.75 10.04
C ILE A 155 -19.87 -19.41 10.47
N ASN A 156 -19.92 -20.74 10.41
CA ASN A 156 -21.13 -21.47 10.78
C ASN A 156 -21.55 -21.15 12.23
N ASN A 157 -20.60 -21.19 13.17
CA ASN A 157 -20.85 -20.87 14.57
C ASN A 157 -21.34 -19.43 14.77
N MET A 158 -20.78 -18.46 14.06
CA MET A 158 -21.21 -17.06 14.14
C MET A 158 -22.63 -16.85 13.58
N ILE A 159 -22.92 -17.46 12.44
CA ILE A 159 -24.27 -17.44 11.83
C ILE A 159 -25.29 -18.03 12.82
N HIS A 160 -24.98 -19.17 13.45
CA HIS A 160 -25.85 -19.82 14.43
C HIS A 160 -25.96 -19.09 15.77
N SER A 161 -24.92 -18.38 16.18
CA SER A 161 -24.92 -17.61 17.44
C SER A 161 -25.81 -16.37 17.35
N ASN A 162 -26.00 -15.83 16.15
CA ASN A 162 -26.87 -14.67 15.96
C ASN A 162 -28.35 -15.10 15.90
N LYS A 163 -29.11 -14.68 16.93
CA LYS A 163 -30.51 -15.08 17.16
C LYS A 163 -31.47 -14.63 16.05
N GLN A 164 -31.10 -13.63 15.26
CA GLN A 164 -31.95 -13.08 14.21
C GLN A 164 -31.71 -13.73 12.83
N THR A 165 -30.69 -14.57 12.68
CA THR A 165 -30.26 -15.08 11.36
C THR A 165 -31.32 -15.94 10.67
N PHE A 166 -32.03 -16.80 11.42
CA PHE A 166 -33.00 -17.75 10.87
C PHE A 166 -34.46 -17.34 11.09
N LEU A 167 -34.68 -16.16 11.70
CA LEU A 167 -36.02 -15.68 11.94
C LEU A 167 -36.59 -15.01 10.69
N THR A 168 -37.92 -15.08 10.53
CA THR A 168 -38.61 -14.30 9.51
C THR A 168 -38.34 -12.81 9.77
N PRO A 169 -37.88 -12.06 8.76
CA PRO A 169 -37.59 -10.64 8.95
C PRO A 169 -38.86 -9.86 9.28
N LEU A 170 -38.75 -8.90 10.20
CA LEU A 170 -39.89 -8.13 10.74
C LEU A 170 -40.66 -7.33 9.67
N TRP A 171 -40.01 -6.98 8.57
CA TRP A 171 -40.59 -6.23 7.45
C TRP A 171 -41.34 -7.11 6.44
N LEU A 172 -41.24 -8.44 6.54
CA LEU A 172 -41.97 -9.35 5.67
C LEU A 172 -43.44 -9.43 6.13
N SER A 173 -44.27 -8.55 5.59
CA SER A 173 -45.72 -8.58 5.82
C SER A 173 -46.35 -9.82 5.18
N LYS A 174 -47.40 -10.37 5.82
CA LYS A 174 -48.17 -11.51 5.29
C LYS A 174 -48.76 -11.23 3.90
N ASP A 175 -48.97 -9.96 3.55
CA ASP A 175 -49.54 -9.52 2.27
C ASP A 175 -48.67 -9.87 1.04
N LEU A 176 -47.35 -10.01 1.23
CA LEU A 176 -46.43 -10.39 0.14
C LEU A 176 -46.58 -11.87 -0.25
N PHE A 177 -47.06 -12.74 0.66
CA PHE A 177 -47.28 -14.16 0.37
C PHE A 177 -48.60 -14.44 -0.35
N GLU A 178 -49.59 -13.54 -0.28
CA GLU A 178 -50.86 -13.73 -1.00
C GLU A 178 -50.73 -13.42 -2.49
N ARG A 179 -49.81 -12.53 -2.88
CA ARG A 179 -49.58 -12.17 -4.29
C ARG A 179 -48.86 -13.24 -5.11
N SER A 180 -48.28 -14.26 -4.50
CA SER A 180 -47.58 -15.35 -5.21
C SER A 180 -48.43 -16.60 -5.46
N LYS A 181 -49.72 -16.57 -5.07
CA LYS A 181 -50.71 -17.64 -5.33
C LYS A 181 -51.73 -17.29 -6.43
N LEU A 182 -51.50 -16.22 -7.20
CA LEU A 182 -52.27 -15.85 -8.39
C LEU A 182 -51.51 -16.22 -9.66
#